data_AF-A0AAC9TTU7-F1
#
_entry.id   AF-A0AAC9TTU7-F1
#
_cell.length_a   1.000
_cell.length_b   1.000
_cell.length_c   1.000
_cell.angle_alpha   90.00
_cell.angle_beta   90.00
_cell.angle_gamma   90.00
#
_symmetry.space_group_name_H-M   'P 1'
#
loop_
_entity.id
_entity.type
_entity.pdbx_description
1 polymer ?
#
loop_
_entity_poly.entity_id
_entity_poly.type
_entity_poly.pdbx_seq_one_letter_code
_entity_poly.pdbx_strand_id
1 'polypeptide(L)'
;MIKYYLENAFELNKEYPDTFKIPSKEEINSLKPDDYVKLIFTEENAVPERMWVKITNINGDNFTGILDNDPYCLKSVKCGDKIVFKTENIIDINLNF
;
A
#
# COMPACT_ATOMS: atom_id res chain seq x y z
N MET A 1 8.09 -3.45 -20.94
CA MET A 1 7.40 -3.83 -19.69
C MET A 1 7.17 -2.55 -18.93
N ILE A 2 5.92 -2.11 -18.84
CA ILE A 2 5.57 -0.99 -17.97
C ILE A 2 5.63 -1.54 -16.53
N LYS A 3 6.20 -0.79 -15.60
CA LYS A 3 6.30 -1.16 -14.19
C LYS A 3 5.50 -0.16 -13.39
N TYR A 4 4.66 -0.65 -12.48
CA TYR A 4 4.04 0.22 -11.49
C TYR A 4 5.08 0.73 -10.48
N TYR A 5 4.74 1.81 -9.80
CA TYR A 5 5.40 2.24 -8.57
C TYR A 5 4.35 2.53 -7.47
N LEU A 6 4.81 2.63 -6.23
CA LEU A 6 3.97 2.94 -5.08
C LEU A 6 4.16 4.40 -4.68
N GLU A 7 3.06 5.13 -4.49
CA GLU A 7 3.13 6.52 -4.04
C GLU A 7 3.63 6.63 -2.59
N ASN A 8 4.12 7.81 -2.24
CA ASN A 8 4.54 8.15 -0.89
C ASN A 8 3.38 8.81 -0.13
N ALA A 9 2.81 8.09 0.83
CA ALA A 9 1.72 8.52 1.69
C ALA A 9 2.09 9.75 2.53
N PHE A 10 3.35 9.89 2.95
CA PHE A 10 3.81 11.01 3.76
C PHE A 10 3.84 12.31 2.95
N GLU A 11 4.31 12.28 1.70
CA GLU A 11 4.28 13.45 0.82
C GLU A 11 2.84 13.84 0.47
N LEU A 12 1.96 12.86 0.21
CA LEU A 12 0.54 13.13 -0.04
C LEU A 12 -0.17 13.72 1.19
N ASN A 13 0.11 13.22 2.40
CA ASN A 13 -0.41 13.80 3.63
C ASN A 13 0.11 15.23 3.85
N LYS A 14 1.38 15.49 3.54
CA LYS A 14 1.97 16.83 3.65
C LYS A 14 1.35 17.82 2.67
N GLU A 15 1.03 17.38 1.45
CA GLU A 15 0.39 18.21 0.43
C GLU A 15 -1.11 18.42 0.72
N TYR A 16 -1.79 17.40 1.26
CA TYR A 16 -3.23 17.39 1.52
C TYR A 16 -3.57 17.00 2.97
N PRO A 17 -3.09 17.74 3.99
CA PRO A 17 -3.15 17.29 5.39
C PRO A 17 -4.57 17.15 5.94
N ASP A 18 -5.52 17.91 5.40
CA ASP A 18 -6.91 17.91 5.87
C ASP A 18 -7.75 16.79 5.25
N THR A 19 -7.42 16.34 4.04
CA THR A 19 -8.22 15.39 3.26
C THR A 19 -7.54 14.04 3.02
N PHE A 20 -6.23 13.97 3.25
CA PHE A 20 -5.44 12.75 3.10
C PHE A 20 -4.83 12.36 4.44
N LYS A 21 -5.64 11.79 5.34
CA LYS A 21 -5.14 11.21 6.58
C LYS A 21 -4.46 9.88 6.31
N ILE A 22 -3.42 9.59 7.07
CA ILE A 22 -2.64 8.35 7.01
C ILE A 22 -2.59 7.72 8.42
N PRO A 23 -2.35 6.41 8.52
CA PRO A 23 -2.17 5.75 9.80
C PRO A 23 -1.03 6.37 10.61
N SER A 24 -1.20 6.42 11.92
CA SER A 24 -0.16 6.84 12.85
C SER A 24 0.99 5.84 12.90
N LYS A 25 2.14 6.29 13.42
CA LYS A 25 3.30 5.40 13.63
C LYS A 25 2.98 4.24 14.58
N GLU A 26 2.16 4.48 15.60
CA GLU A 26 1.76 3.47 16.57
C GLU A 26 0.89 2.39 15.94
N GLU A 27 -0.06 2.80 15.11
CA GLU A 27 -0.89 1.89 14.30
C GLU A 27 -0.04 1.05 13.36
N ILE A 28 0.90 1.65 12.61
CA ILE A 28 1.78 0.90 11.70
C ILE A 28 2.66 -0.08 12.48
N ASN A 29 3.18 0.31 13.64
CA ASN A 29 3.99 -0.57 14.49
C ASN A 29 3.21 -1.73 15.09
N SER A 30 1.88 -1.63 15.15
CA SER A 30 1.00 -2.70 15.66
C SER A 30 0.67 -3.77 14.62
N LEU A 31 0.99 -3.53 13.34
CA LEU A 31 0.71 -4.46 12.25
C LEU A 31 1.46 -5.77 12.43
N LYS A 32 0.79 -6.86 12.05
CA LYS A 32 1.31 -8.23 12.04
C LYS A 32 0.98 -8.91 10.69
N PRO A 33 1.63 -10.05 10.38
CA PRO A 33 1.16 -10.91 9.29
C PRO A 33 -0.35 -11.20 9.39
N ASP A 34 -0.98 -11.35 8.23
CA ASP A 34 -2.43 -11.44 8.01
C ASP A 34 -3.26 -10.17 8.23
N ASP A 35 -2.70 -9.05 8.72
CA ASP A 35 -3.34 -7.74 8.61
C ASP A 35 -3.29 -7.22 7.16
N TYR A 36 -4.12 -6.22 6.85
CA TYR A 36 -4.18 -5.60 5.53
C TYR A 36 -3.73 -4.15 5.58
N VAL A 37 -2.99 -3.75 4.54
CA VAL A 37 -2.63 -2.35 4.28
C VAL A 37 -3.19 -1.92 2.94
N LYS A 38 -3.52 -0.65 2.80
CA LYS A 38 -3.87 -0.07 1.51
C LYS A 38 -2.69 0.74 0.99
N LEU A 39 -2.38 0.56 -0.29
CA LEU A 39 -1.32 1.26 -1.01
C LEU A 39 -1.91 1.97 -2.24
N ILE A 40 -1.18 2.92 -2.82
CA ILE A 40 -1.52 3.53 -4.11
C ILE A 40 -0.54 3.03 -5.15
N PHE A 41 -1.06 2.39 -6.19
CA PHE A 41 -0.30 1.88 -7.31
C PHE A 41 -0.49 2.81 -8.51
N THR A 42 0.61 3.24 -9.11
CA THR A 42 0.61 4.12 -10.28
C THR A 42 1.39 3.48 -11.42
N GLU A 43 0.88 3.60 -12.64
CA GLU A 43 1.52 3.13 -13.87
C GLU A 43 1.44 4.24 -14.93
N GLU A 44 2.42 4.31 -15.83
CA GLU A 44 2.44 5.29 -16.90
C GLU A 44 1.18 5.16 -17.78
N ASN A 45 0.48 6.28 -18.02
CA ASN A 45 -0.77 6.32 -18.80
C ASN A 45 -1.95 5.53 -18.20
N ALA A 46 -1.92 5.21 -16.90
CA ALA A 46 -3.04 4.62 -16.17
C ALA A 46 -3.51 5.55 -15.05
N VAL A 47 -4.78 5.42 -14.66
CA VAL A 47 -5.29 6.06 -13.44
C VAL A 47 -4.74 5.31 -12.23
N PRO A 48 -4.15 6.00 -11.23
CA PRO A 48 -3.69 5.35 -10.01
C PRO A 48 -4.83 4.63 -9.27
N GLU A 49 -4.53 3.47 -8.70
CA GLU A 49 -5.50 2.66 -7.96
C GLU A 49 -5.09 2.47 -6.50
N ARG A 50 -6.06 2.53 -5.60
CA ARG A 50 -5.86 2.26 -4.16
C ARG A 50 -6.30 0.84 -3.86
N MET A 51 -5.37 0.00 -3.43
CA MET A 51 -5.61 -1.44 -3.35
C MET A 51 -5.10 -2.03 -2.03
N TRP A 52 -5.79 -3.05 -1.54
CA TRP A 52 -5.44 -3.77 -0.33
C TRP A 52 -4.38 -4.83 -0.59
N VAL A 53 -3.43 -4.94 0.33
CA VAL A 53 -2.37 -5.95 0.33
C VAL A 53 -2.38 -6.62 1.70
N LYS A 54 -2.52 -7.95 1.71
CA LYS A 54 -2.40 -8.74 2.93
C LYS A 54 -0.93 -8.90 3.29
N ILE A 55 -0.55 -8.52 4.51
CA ILE A 55 0.83 -8.65 4.99
C ILE A 55 1.17 -10.13 5.16
N THR A 56 2.34 -10.52 4.66
CA THR A 56 2.92 -11.87 4.85
C THR A 56 4.20 -11.85 5.66
N ASN A 57 4.94 -10.75 5.64
CA ASN A 57 6.17 -10.60 6.40
C ASN A 57 6.47 -9.12 6.70
N ILE A 58 7.07 -8.86 7.86
CA ILE A 58 7.50 -7.54 8.31
C ILE A 58 8.95 -7.65 8.78
N ASN A 59 9.82 -6.75 8.31
CA ASN A 59 11.22 -6.66 8.71
C ASN A 59 11.63 -5.19 8.89
N GLY A 60 11.48 -4.68 10.11
CA GLY A 60 11.60 -3.25 10.41
C GLY A 60 10.58 -2.46 9.59
N ASP A 61 11.05 -1.44 8.86
CA ASP A 61 10.21 -0.62 7.99
C ASP A 61 9.91 -1.25 6.61
N ASN A 62 10.37 -2.48 6.36
CA ASN A 62 10.14 -3.17 5.09
C ASN A 62 9.06 -4.24 5.25
N PHE A 63 8.07 -4.19 4.38
CA PHE A 63 6.94 -5.09 4.37
C PHE A 63 6.93 -5.92 3.09
N THR A 64 6.37 -7.12 3.19
CA THR A 64 6.00 -7.94 2.05
C THR A 64 4.58 -8.43 2.24
N GLY A 65 3.79 -8.38 1.17
CA GLY A 65 2.43 -8.88 1.19
C GLY A 65 1.95 -9.38 -0.16
N ILE A 66 0.72 -9.87 -0.19
CA ILE A 66 0.05 -10.36 -1.39
C ILE A 66 -1.08 -9.39 -1.73
N LEU A 67 -1.11 -8.90 -2.96
CA LEU A 67 -2.18 -8.04 -3.45
C LEU A 67 -3.52 -8.79 -3.39
N ASP A 68 -4.51 -8.20 -2.71
CA ASP A 68 -5.85 -8.77 -2.50
C ASP A 68 -6.92 -7.90 -3.18
N ASN A 69 -6.60 -7.44 -4.39
CA ASN A 69 -7.47 -6.63 -5.23
C ASN A 69 -7.18 -6.99 -6.68
N ASP A 70 -8.22 -7.05 -7.51
CA ASP A 70 -8.08 -7.13 -8.96
C ASP A 70 -7.93 -5.71 -9.54
N PRO A 71 -6.77 -5.35 -10.13
CA PRO A 71 -6.58 -4.03 -10.72
C PRO A 71 -7.45 -3.83 -11.95
N TYR A 72 -7.94 -2.62 -12.16
CA TYR A 72 -8.81 -2.29 -13.29
C TYR A 72 -8.08 -1.54 -14.42
N CYS A 73 -7.27 -0.55 -14.07
CA CYS A 73 -6.52 0.31 -14.99
C CYS A 73 -5.07 -0.16 -15.17
N LEU A 74 -4.49 -0.72 -14.11
CA LEU A 74 -3.10 -1.17 -14.09
C LEU A 74 -2.95 -2.52 -14.82
N LYS A 75 -1.91 -2.66 -15.64
CA LYS A 75 -1.65 -3.87 -16.44
C LYS A 75 -0.42 -4.63 -15.97
N SER A 76 0.44 -3.96 -15.20
CA SER A 76 1.73 -4.48 -14.76
C SER A 76 1.70 -5.23 -13.42
N VAL A 77 0.55 -5.27 -12.76
CA VAL A 77 0.31 -5.98 -11.48
C VAL A 77 -1.05 -6.67 -11.53
N LYS A 78 -1.23 -7.76 -10.78
CA LYS A 78 -2.50 -8.48 -10.66
C LYS A 78 -2.70 -9.05 -9.25
N CYS A 79 -3.95 -9.38 -8.92
CA CYS A 79 -4.29 -10.08 -7.69
C CYS A 79 -3.41 -11.34 -7.50
N GLY A 80 -2.97 -11.56 -6.26
CA GLY A 80 -2.05 -12.63 -5.90
C GLY A 80 -0.56 -12.31 -6.09
N ASP A 81 -0.21 -11.19 -6.73
CA ASP A 81 1.20 -10.78 -6.86
C ASP A 81 1.80 -10.40 -5.50
N LYS A 82 3.08 -10.75 -5.34
CA LYS A 82 3.89 -10.34 -4.19
C LYS A 82 4.29 -8.88 -4.32
N ILE A 83 3.95 -8.08 -3.32
CA ILE A 83 4.26 -6.66 -3.23
C ILE A 83 5.30 -6.44 -2.13
N VAL A 84 6.34 -5.67 -2.43
CA VAL A 84 7.32 -5.18 -1.45
C VAL A 84 7.13 -3.67 -1.31
N PHE A 85 7.02 -3.19 -0.09
CA PHE A 85 6.70 -1.80 0.21
C PHE A 85 7.28 -1.39 1.57
N LYS A 86 7.20 -0.10 1.89
CA LYS A 86 7.68 0.46 3.15
C LYS A 86 6.56 1.19 3.90
N THR A 87 6.83 1.54 5.16
CA THR A 87 5.99 2.39 6.01
C THR A 87 5.44 3.62 5.26
N GLU A 88 6.29 4.30 4.48
CA GLU A 88 5.92 5.51 3.72
C GLU A 88 4.91 5.29 2.59
N ASN A 89 4.63 4.04 2.22
CA ASN A 89 3.64 3.71 1.17
C ASN A 89 2.25 3.40 1.74
N ILE A 90 2.12 3.22 3.07
CA ILE A 90 0.88 2.79 3.71
C ILE A 90 -0.07 3.98 3.86
N ILE A 91 -1.23 3.91 3.21
CA ILE A 91 -2.25 4.97 3.25
C ILE A 91 -3.45 4.64 4.14
N ASP A 92 -3.62 3.37 4.50
CA ASP A 92 -4.72 2.86 5.32
C ASP A 92 -4.37 1.48 5.87
N ILE A 93 -5.02 1.06 6.96
CA ILE A 93 -4.84 -0.26 7.57
C ILE A 93 -6.18 -0.90 7.94
N ASN A 94 -6.20 -2.23 7.94
CA ASN A 94 -7.30 -3.01 8.49
C ASN A 94 -6.71 -4.15 9.33
N LEU A 95 -6.99 -4.11 10.64
CA LEU A 95 -6.44 -5.03 11.63
C LEU A 95 -7.34 -6.25 11.76
N ASN A 96 -6.74 -7.44 11.69
CA ASN A 96 -7.40 -8.68 12.06
C ASN A 96 -7.15 -8.95 13.55
N PHE A 97 -8.22 -8.89 14.35
CA PHE A 97 -8.21 -9.20 15.77
C PHE A 97 -8.53 -10.67 16.03
#